data_AF-A0A355VVB0-F1
#
_entry.id   AF-A0A355VVB0-F1
#
_cell.length_a   1.000
_cell.length_b   1.000
_cell.length_c   1.000
_cell.angle_alpha   90.00
_cell.angle_beta   90.00
_cell.angle_gamma   90.00
#
_symmetry.space_group_name_H-M   'P 1'
#
loop_
_entity.id
_entity.type
_entity.pdbx_description
1 polymer ?
#
loop_
_entity_poly.entity_id
_entity_poly.type
_entity_poly.pdbx_seq_one_letter_code
_entity_poly.pdbx_strand_id
1 'polypeptide(L)'
;MNQRERIEKDLTMFEERLEKIDLSRASKIVFIAVAMAKQYHSDAKYYLEKKDYFTAFGCINYAHGLLDAHLKIKNKKEKKKKG
;
A
#
# COMPACT_ATOMS: atom_id res chain seq x y z
N MET A 1 0.73 15.70 15.70
CA MET A 1 0.23 14.39 15.26
C MET A 1 0.85 13.32 16.12
N ASN A 2 0.05 12.54 16.85
CA ASN A 2 0.52 11.42 17.67
C ASN A 2 0.69 10.14 16.82
N GLN A 3 1.18 9.05 17.43
CA GLN A 3 1.42 7.78 16.73
C GLN A 3 0.14 7.20 16.11
N ARG A 4 -0.97 7.21 16.86
CA ARG A 4 -2.26 6.72 16.38
C ARG A 4 -2.77 7.54 15.19
N GLU A 5 -2.80 8.86 15.31
CA GLU A 5 -3.22 9.76 14.23
C GLU A 5 -2.36 9.58 12.97
N ARG A 6 -1.06 9.35 13.14
CA ARG A 6 -0.16 9.07 12.02
C ARG A 6 -0.52 7.79 11.30
N ILE A 7 -0.76 6.70 12.03
CA ILE A 7 -1.10 5.39 11.46
C ILE A 7 -2.48 5.44 10.81
N GLU A 8 -3.48 6.06 11.46
CA GLU A 8 -4.82 6.24 10.89
C GLU A 8 -4.77 7.00 9.55
N LYS A 9 -3.98 8.08 9.49
CA LYS A 9 -3.75 8.80 8.23
C LYS A 9 -3.13 7.91 7.16
N ASP A 10 -2.15 7.07 7.50
CA ASP A 10 -1.52 6.16 6.55
C ASP A 10 -2.47 5.07 6.05
N LEU A 11 -3.31 4.53 6.93
CA LEU A 11 -4.38 3.59 6.56
C LEU A 11 -5.31 4.21 5.52
N THR A 12 -5.80 5.43 5.77
CA THR A 12 -6.67 6.13 4.81
C THR A 12 -5.96 6.38 3.47
N MET A 13 -4.71 6.87 3.49
CA MET A 13 -3.94 7.07 2.26
C MET A 13 -3.70 5.77 1.50
N PHE A 14 -3.55 4.64 2.18
CA PHE A 14 -3.42 3.33 1.55
C PHE A 14 -4.69 2.93 0.80
N GLU A 15 -5.86 3.11 1.42
CA GLU A 15 -7.17 2.83 0.81
C GLU A 15 -7.40 3.68 -0.44
N GLU A 16 -7.19 5.00 -0.35
CA GLU A 16 -7.30 5.92 -1.49
C GLU A 16 -6.37 5.55 -2.66
N ARG A 17 -5.17 5.05 -2.35
CA ARG A 17 -4.23 4.59 -3.37
C ARG A 17 -4.71 3.30 -4.02
N LEU A 18 -5.25 2.38 -3.23
CA LEU A 18 -5.72 1.08 -3.68
C LEU A 18 -6.87 1.19 -4.67
N GLU A 19 -7.81 2.13 -4.45
CA GLU A 19 -8.92 2.42 -5.37
C GLU A 19 -8.45 2.87 -6.76
N LYS A 20 -7.30 3.55 -6.82
CA LYS A 20 -6.71 4.06 -8.08
C LYS A 20 -5.93 2.99 -8.84
N ILE A 21 -5.78 1.79 -8.29
CA ILE A 21 -5.05 0.69 -8.94
C ILE A 21 -5.98 -0.05 -9.89
N ASP A 22 -5.73 0.13 -11.19
CA ASP A 22 -6.31 -0.74 -12.21
C ASP A 22 -5.43 -1.99 -12.41
N LEU A 23 -6.03 -3.15 -12.06
CA LEU A 23 -5.42 -4.47 -12.13
C LEU A 23 -5.79 -5.28 -13.38
N SER A 24 -6.58 -4.72 -14.31
CA SER A 24 -7.10 -5.46 -15.48
C SER A 24 -6.01 -6.05 -16.38
N ARG A 25 -4.82 -5.43 -16.39
CA ARG A 25 -3.63 -5.85 -17.15
C ARG A 25 -2.42 -6.14 -16.24
N ALA A 26 -2.65 -6.39 -14.96
CA ALA A 26 -1.59 -6.69 -14.00
C ALA A 26 -0.99 -8.07 -14.26
N SER A 27 0.33 -8.21 -14.09
CA SER A 27 0.95 -9.54 -14.08
C SER A 27 0.61 -10.29 -12.79
N LYS A 28 0.79 -11.61 -12.77
CA LYS A 28 0.61 -12.43 -11.58
C LYS A 28 1.41 -11.90 -10.37
N ILE A 29 2.64 -11.42 -10.60
CA ILE A 29 3.49 -10.85 -9.56
C ILE A 29 2.87 -9.58 -8.96
N VAL A 30 2.33 -8.69 -9.80
CA VAL A 30 1.65 -7.47 -9.33
C VAL A 30 0.38 -7.84 -8.54
N PHE A 31 -0.38 -8.85 -8.98
CA PHE A 31 -1.55 -9.32 -8.25
C PHE A 31 -1.19 -9.83 -6.85
N ILE A 32 -0.13 -10.66 -6.75
CA ILE A 32 0.37 -11.16 -5.45
C ILE A 32 0.84 -9.99 -4.57
N ALA A 33 1.59 -9.04 -5.11
CA ALA A 33 2.06 -7.89 -4.36
C ALA A 33 0.91 -7.04 -3.80
N VAL A 34 -0.15 -6.81 -4.60
CA VAL A 34 -1.34 -6.08 -4.13
C VAL A 34 -2.13 -6.88 -3.10
N ALA A 35 -2.24 -8.21 -3.27
CA ALA A 35 -2.86 -9.07 -2.26
C ALA A 35 -2.10 -9.03 -0.92
N MET A 36 -0.77 -9.11 -0.95
CA MET A 36 0.07 -8.98 0.24
C MET A 36 -0.06 -7.59 0.87
N ALA A 37 -0.08 -6.53 0.06
CA ALA A 37 -0.26 -5.17 0.58
C ALA A 37 -1.59 -5.02 1.33
N LYS A 38 -2.69 -5.63 0.82
CA LYS A 38 -3.99 -5.65 1.52
C LYS A 38 -3.93 -6.42 2.84
N GLN A 39 -3.19 -7.54 2.90
CA GLN A 39 -3.00 -8.31 4.13
C GLN A 39 -2.28 -7.46 5.19
N TYR A 40 -1.15 -6.84 4.84
CA TYR A 40 -0.42 -5.97 5.77
C TYR A 40 -1.21 -4.72 6.19
N HIS A 41 -2.07 -4.19 5.33
CA HIS A 41 -3.00 -3.14 5.72
C HIS A 41 -4.03 -3.63 6.76
N SER A 42 -4.55 -4.86 6.61
CA SER A 42 -5.41 -5.50 7.62
C SER A 42 -4.66 -5.72 8.94
N ASP A 43 -3.41 -6.18 8.88
CA ASP A 43 -2.57 -6.37 10.06
C ASP A 43 -2.31 -5.04 10.78
N ALA A 44 -2.05 -3.97 10.03
CA ALA A 44 -1.87 -2.63 10.58
C ALA A 44 -3.11 -2.17 11.36
N LYS A 45 -4.33 -2.42 10.84
CA LYS A 45 -5.58 -2.14 11.57
C LYS A 45 -5.67 -2.98 12.86
N TYR A 46 -5.38 -4.27 12.76
CA TYR A 46 -5.41 -5.18 13.92
C TYR A 46 -4.45 -4.72 15.04
N TYR A 47 -3.19 -4.43 14.72
CA TYR A 47 -2.21 -4.00 15.72
C TYR A 47 -2.51 -2.59 16.27
N LEU A 48 -3.08 -1.70 15.45
CA LEU A 48 -3.54 -0.38 15.89
C LEU A 48 -4.64 -0.50 16.96
N GLU A 49 -5.62 -1.38 16.75
CA GLU A 49 -6.68 -1.67 17.74
C GLU A 49 -6.11 -2.21 19.05
N LYS A 50 -5.05 -3.01 18.98
CA LYS A 50 -4.32 -3.53 20.15
C LYS A 50 -3.40 -2.51 20.82
N LYS A 51 -3.31 -1.28 20.29
CA LYS A 51 -2.38 -0.22 20.72
C LYS A 51 -0.89 -0.60 20.56
N ASP A 52 -0.60 -1.60 19.73
CA ASP A 52 0.78 -1.91 19.32
C ASP A 52 1.14 -1.02 18.13
N TYR A 53 1.52 0.22 18.44
CA TYR A 53 1.80 1.23 17.42
C TYR A 53 3.07 0.93 16.62
N PHE A 54 4.06 0.26 17.21
CA PHE A 54 5.30 -0.06 16.50
C PHE A 54 5.05 -1.09 15.40
N THR A 55 4.35 -2.18 15.73
CA THR A 55 3.99 -3.21 14.76
C THR A 55 3.02 -2.66 13.73
N ALA A 56 1.99 -1.90 14.14
CA ALA A 56 1.04 -1.27 13.22
C ALA A 56 1.72 -0.34 12.21
N PHE A 57 2.66 0.49 12.68
CA PHE A 57 3.43 1.38 11.81
C PHE A 57 4.33 0.60 10.84
N GLY A 58 4.95 -0.49 11.29
CA GLY A 58 5.71 -1.39 10.42
C GLY A 58 4.85 -2.01 9.32
N CYS A 59 3.69 -2.53 9.68
CA CYS A 59 2.75 -3.15 8.75
C CYS A 59 2.29 -2.18 7.66
N ILE A 60 1.84 -0.97 8.03
CA ILE A 60 1.33 -0.01 7.03
C ILE A 60 2.42 0.52 6.10
N ASN A 61 3.64 0.72 6.62
CA ASN A 61 4.79 1.13 5.79
C ASN A 61 5.18 0.03 4.80
N TYR A 62 5.15 -1.24 5.22
CA TYR A 62 5.41 -2.37 4.32
C TYR A 62 4.34 -2.49 3.23
N ALA A 63 3.06 -2.31 3.59
CA ALA A 63 1.96 -2.28 2.63
C ALA A 63 2.15 -1.19 1.56
N HIS A 64 2.50 0.04 1.97
CA HIS A 64 2.85 1.11 1.03
C HIS A 64 4.07 0.77 0.17
N GLY A 65 5.13 0.21 0.75
CA GLY A 65 6.32 -0.21 0.03
C GLY A 65 6.03 -1.23 -1.07
N LEU A 66 5.17 -2.22 -0.79
CA LEU A 66 4.71 -3.19 -1.77
C LEU A 66 3.97 -2.52 -2.94
N LEU A 67 3.06 -1.58 -2.65
CA LEU A 67 2.37 -0.81 -3.69
C LEU A 67 3.34 0.05 -4.50
N ASP A 68 4.27 0.76 -3.85
CA ASP A 68 5.21 1.67 -4.50
C ASP A 68 6.20 0.94 -5.42
N ALA A 69 6.70 -0.23 -5.01
CA ALA A 69 7.59 -1.04 -5.82
C ALA A 69 6.94 -1.49 -7.14
N HIS A 70 5.63 -1.78 -7.11
CA HIS A 70 4.93 -2.39 -8.25
C HIS A 70 4.11 -1.38 -9.08
N LEU A 71 3.71 -0.23 -8.52
CA LEU A 71 2.99 0.83 -9.23
C LEU A 71 3.90 1.86 -9.94
N LYS A 72 5.17 1.99 -9.53
CA LYS A 72 6.19 2.77 -10.29
C LYS A 72 6.37 2.27 -11.74
N ILE A 73 5.77 1.14 -12.11
CA ILE A 73 5.76 0.55 -13.44
C ILE A 73 4.77 1.26 -14.40
N LYS A 74 3.70 1.93 -13.92
CA LYS A 74 2.72 2.60 -14.82
C LYS A 74 3.28 3.90 -15.42
N ASN A 75 3.98 4.72 -14.64
CA ASN A 75 4.49 6.02 -15.09
C ASN A 75 5.71 5.96 -16.04
N LYS A 76 6.47 4.85 -16.07
CA LYS A 76 7.60 4.70 -17.01
C LYS A 76 7.18 4.25 -18.41
N LYS A 77 6.06 3.54 -18.56
CA LYS A 77 5.60 3.05 -19.88
C LYS A 77 5.00 4.16 -20.75
N GLU A 78 4.37 5.18 -20.16
CA GLU A 78 3.86 6.34 -20.92
C GLU A 78 4.98 7.24 -21.44
N LYS A 79 6.09 7.39 -20.69
CA LYS A 79 7.26 8.16 -21.15
C LYS A 79 8.02 7.49 -22.30
N LYS A 80 8.00 6.16 -22.41
CA LYS A 80 8.67 5.43 -23.52
C LYS A 80 7.85 5.35 -24.82
N LYS A 81 6.58 5.72 -24.82
CA LYS A 81 5.73 5.76 -26.03
C LYS A 81 5.64 7.14 -26.70
N LYS A 82 6.23 8.17 -26.07
CA LYS A 82 6.24 9.57 -26.56
C LYS A 82 7.65 10.05 -26.95
N GLY A 83 8.61 9.14 -27.09
CA GLY A 83 9.98 9.42 -27.51
C GLY A 83 10.37 8.52 -28.67
#